data_AF-A0AAD4E2H2-F1
#
_entry.id   AF-A0AAD4E2H2-F1
#
_cell.length_a   1.000
_cell.length_b   1.000
_cell.length_c   1.000
_cell.angle_alpha   90.00
_cell.angle_beta   90.00
_cell.angle_gamma   90.00
#
_symmetry.space_group_name_H-M   'P 1'
#
loop_
_entity.id
_entity.type
_entity.pdbx_description
1 polymer ?
#
loop_
_entity_poly.entity_id
_entity_poly.type
_entity_poly.pdbx_seq_one_letter_code
_entity_poly.pdbx_strand_id
1 'polypeptide(L)'
;KVFYLPDTMANWPWPRAINPHYEAVKIETDAWFCSFKSVDSESLKAFDKCNTEHLRVGCDVMDMQLIIDEVTDRRTGSGAKEIVDIVLDALHNPHKIRPEGEHIIGEMMRQCSARAMQTMSMTCHPRFIDKFTIYLRAVAVEAIDREQKHCLSIDDNFFKYRRESSGILPWLALCAMEIDLPDEVFYHPAIVDMFECTADLVTVENDMLSYNREQASGTHYNSLITVVMLELGLNIGSAMGWASAYHTKLKERFINGLAKIPSWGPSTDILVKKYLDGLGNWVRASYCWSFDIERYLGPMTAEIQQSRLVPLLPKV
;
A
#
# COMPACT_ATOMS: atom_id res chain seq x y z
N LYS A 1 0.34 -5.59 -28.92
CA LYS A 1 1.30 -6.51 -28.24
C LYS A 1 0.64 -6.96 -26.96
N VAL A 2 0.83 -8.22 -26.53
CA VAL A 2 0.29 -8.74 -25.27
C VAL A 2 1.44 -9.29 -24.42
N PHE A 3 1.29 -9.26 -23.11
CA PHE A 3 2.20 -9.91 -22.18
C PHE A 3 1.42 -10.74 -21.17
N TYR A 4 2.10 -11.70 -20.54
CA TYR A 4 1.49 -12.58 -19.54
C TYR A 4 1.64 -12.00 -18.14
N LEU A 5 0.56 -11.97 -17.37
CA LEU A 5 0.53 -11.57 -15.96
C LEU A 5 0.57 -12.83 -15.07
N PRO A 6 1.64 -13.05 -14.30
CA PRO A 6 1.79 -14.25 -13.48
C PRO A 6 0.72 -14.41 -12.40
N ASP A 7 0.31 -15.65 -12.11
CA ASP A 7 -0.51 -15.96 -10.94
C ASP A 7 0.37 -16.24 -9.73
N THR A 8 0.69 -15.17 -9.02
CA THR A 8 1.51 -15.13 -7.80
C THR A 8 0.85 -15.78 -6.58
N MET A 9 -0.48 -15.93 -6.56
CA MET A 9 -1.23 -16.31 -5.35
C MET A 9 -1.93 -17.67 -5.39
N ALA A 10 -1.66 -18.49 -6.40
CA ALA A 10 -2.24 -19.83 -6.55
C ALA A 10 -2.09 -20.72 -5.30
N ASN A 11 -0.98 -20.62 -4.58
CA ASN A 11 -0.66 -21.44 -3.39
C ASN A 11 -0.51 -20.62 -2.10
N TRP A 12 -1.05 -19.39 -2.04
CA TRP A 12 -0.94 -18.57 -0.83
C TRP A 12 -1.93 -19.04 0.25
N PRO A 13 -1.48 -19.38 1.49
CA PRO A 13 -2.32 -20.07 2.46
C PRO A 13 -3.53 -19.31 3.00
N TRP A 14 -3.50 -17.97 3.00
CA TRP A 14 -4.61 -17.15 3.47
C TRP A 14 -5.68 -17.04 2.38
N PRO A 15 -6.91 -17.54 2.61
CA PRO A 15 -7.99 -17.44 1.64
C PRO A 15 -8.59 -16.03 1.64
N ARG A 16 -9.30 -15.69 0.55
CA ARG A 16 -10.09 -14.45 0.50
C ARG A 16 -11.21 -14.51 1.55
N ALA A 17 -11.33 -13.46 2.34
CA ALA A 17 -12.44 -13.25 3.25
C ALA A 17 -12.92 -11.80 3.14
N ILE A 18 -14.24 -11.58 3.25
CA ILE A 18 -14.84 -10.25 3.27
C ILE A 18 -15.48 -10.04 4.63
N ASN A 19 -15.22 -8.90 5.25
CA ASN A 19 -15.83 -8.55 6.52
C ASN A 19 -17.35 -8.33 6.38
N PRO A 20 -18.18 -8.86 7.30
CA PRO A 20 -19.64 -8.77 7.21
C PRO A 20 -20.18 -7.33 7.29
N HIS A 21 -19.43 -6.37 7.84
CA HIS A 21 -19.85 -4.98 8.00
C HIS A 21 -19.46 -4.07 6.84
N TYR A 22 -18.89 -4.62 5.76
CA TYR A 22 -18.37 -3.83 4.66
C TYR A 22 -19.40 -2.83 4.09
N GLU A 23 -20.57 -3.31 3.68
CA GLU A 23 -21.54 -2.49 2.95
C GLU A 23 -21.95 -1.25 3.76
N ALA A 24 -22.15 -1.42 5.06
CA ALA A 24 -22.55 -0.34 5.95
C ALA A 24 -21.48 0.74 6.09
N VAL A 25 -20.22 0.35 6.31
CA VAL A 25 -19.14 1.33 6.50
C VAL A 25 -18.69 1.97 5.20
N LYS A 26 -18.82 1.26 4.07
CA LYS A 26 -18.61 1.87 2.76
C LYS A 26 -19.47 3.12 2.61
N ILE A 27 -20.77 3.00 2.89
CA ILE A 27 -21.70 4.12 2.79
C ILE A 27 -21.25 5.30 3.67
N GLU A 28 -20.82 5.04 4.90
CA GLU A 28 -20.32 6.08 5.81
C GLU A 28 -19.01 6.71 5.31
N THR A 29 -18.09 5.89 4.79
CA THR A 29 -16.80 6.31 4.25
C THR A 29 -16.98 7.19 3.03
N ASP A 30 -17.76 6.72 2.06
CA ASP A 30 -18.05 7.46 0.83
C ASP A 30 -18.73 8.78 1.16
N ALA A 31 -19.67 8.81 2.11
CA ALA A 31 -20.34 10.04 2.54
C ALA A 31 -19.38 11.04 3.21
N TRP A 32 -18.48 10.57 4.08
CA TRP A 32 -17.45 11.42 4.68
C TRP A 32 -16.50 11.98 3.62
N PHE A 33 -15.99 11.13 2.73
CA PHE A 33 -15.06 11.54 1.70
C PHE A 33 -15.70 12.51 0.70
N CYS A 34 -16.96 12.28 0.30
CA CYS A 34 -17.73 13.17 -0.57
C CYS A 34 -18.14 14.49 0.11
N SER A 35 -18.08 14.58 1.45
CA SER A 35 -18.40 15.82 2.17
C SER A 35 -17.37 16.92 1.90
N PHE A 36 -16.16 16.54 1.46
CA PHE A 36 -15.13 17.46 1.01
C PHE A 36 -15.38 17.84 -0.47
N LYS A 37 -16.01 18.99 -0.70
CA LYS A 37 -16.51 19.52 -2.00
C LYS A 37 -15.50 19.60 -3.17
N SER A 38 -14.24 19.23 -2.97
CA SER A 38 -13.12 19.42 -3.88
C SER A 38 -12.50 18.12 -4.39
N VAL A 39 -13.05 16.96 -4.03
CA VAL A 39 -12.61 15.68 -4.60
C VAL A 39 -13.47 15.33 -5.82
N ASP A 40 -12.81 15.12 -6.96
CA ASP A 40 -13.49 14.83 -8.23
C ASP A 40 -14.24 13.49 -8.16
N SER A 41 -15.43 13.47 -8.76
CA SER A 41 -16.35 12.34 -8.76
C SER A 41 -15.79 11.07 -9.42
N GLU A 42 -14.79 11.18 -10.30
CA GLU A 42 -14.12 10.03 -10.91
C GLU A 42 -13.16 9.30 -9.96
N SER A 43 -12.59 9.99 -8.97
CA SER A 43 -11.65 9.40 -7.99
C SER A 43 -12.35 8.48 -6.97
N LEU A 44 -13.68 8.53 -6.88
CA LEU A 44 -14.51 7.83 -5.88
C LEU A 44 -14.75 6.34 -6.16
N LYS A 45 -14.47 5.86 -7.37
CA LYS A 45 -14.95 4.54 -7.83
C LYS A 45 -14.19 3.31 -7.25
N ALA A 46 -13.18 3.48 -6.39
CA ALA A 46 -12.17 2.45 -6.16
C ALA A 46 -12.04 1.85 -4.73
N PHE A 47 -12.85 2.23 -3.73
CA PHE A 47 -12.53 1.95 -2.32
C PHE A 47 -13.56 1.08 -1.57
N ASP A 48 -13.11 -0.09 -1.05
CA ASP A 48 -13.94 -1.18 -0.53
C ASP A 48 -13.29 -2.00 0.66
N LYS A 49 -13.94 -2.04 1.85
CA LYS A 49 -14.08 -3.13 2.92
C LYS A 49 -13.24 -3.22 4.25
N CYS A 50 -13.92 -3.61 5.39
CA CYS A 50 -13.53 -4.25 6.76
C CYS A 50 -13.85 -3.75 8.28
N ASN A 51 -15.04 -3.89 8.99
CA ASN A 51 -15.43 -3.55 10.45
C ASN A 51 -15.90 -2.12 11.00
N THR A 52 -17.09 -1.89 11.60
CA THR A 52 -17.66 -0.52 11.87
C THR A 52 -16.72 0.66 12.21
N GLU A 53 -15.91 0.63 13.27
CA GLU A 53 -14.96 1.73 13.60
C GLU A 53 -13.53 1.46 13.09
N HIS A 54 -13.04 0.22 13.21
CA HIS A 54 -11.68 -0.17 12.78
C HIS A 54 -11.53 -0.20 11.25
N LEU A 55 -12.58 -0.63 10.54
CA LEU A 55 -12.73 -0.40 9.10
C LEU A 55 -12.70 1.06 8.81
N ARG A 56 -13.45 1.86 9.57
CA ARG A 56 -13.64 3.25 9.20
C ARG A 56 -12.28 3.93 9.17
N VAL A 57 -11.43 3.64 10.16
CA VAL A 57 -10.02 4.04 10.15
C VAL A 57 -9.26 3.44 8.96
N GLY A 58 -9.38 2.14 8.68
CA GLY A 58 -8.77 1.52 7.50
C GLY A 58 -9.17 2.20 6.19
N CYS A 59 -10.46 2.35 5.92
CA CYS A 59 -11.02 3.05 4.77
C CYS A 59 -10.56 4.51 4.71
N ASP A 60 -10.60 5.26 5.82
CA ASP A 60 -10.06 6.62 5.87
C ASP A 60 -8.58 6.66 5.47
N VAL A 61 -7.78 5.71 5.96
CA VAL A 61 -6.36 5.59 5.60
C VAL A 61 -6.18 5.27 4.12
N MET A 62 -6.99 4.37 3.54
CA MET A 62 -6.97 4.02 2.11
C MET A 62 -7.29 5.24 1.26
N ASP A 63 -8.42 5.89 1.53
CA ASP A 63 -8.88 7.07 0.81
C ASP A 63 -7.85 8.20 0.92
N MET A 64 -7.26 8.38 2.11
CA MET A 64 -6.19 9.35 2.32
C MET A 64 -4.95 9.04 1.49
N GLN A 65 -4.50 7.78 1.40
CA GLN A 65 -3.35 7.45 0.56
C GLN A 65 -3.62 7.68 -0.92
N LEU A 66 -4.84 7.37 -1.39
CA LEU A 66 -5.19 7.52 -2.80
C LEU A 66 -5.35 8.97 -3.22
N ILE A 67 -5.88 9.83 -2.34
CA ILE A 67 -5.90 11.28 -2.59
C ILE A 67 -4.49 11.89 -2.48
N ILE A 68 -3.62 11.38 -1.61
CA ILE A 68 -2.21 11.79 -1.55
C ILE A 68 -1.57 11.51 -2.91
N ASP A 69 -1.61 10.28 -3.39
CA ASP A 69 -1.05 9.87 -4.70
C ASP A 69 -1.57 10.76 -5.83
N GLU A 70 -2.90 10.90 -5.94
CA GLU A 70 -3.56 11.67 -7.00
C GLU A 70 -3.12 13.15 -7.02
N VAL A 71 -2.91 13.75 -5.83
CA VAL A 71 -2.47 15.13 -5.69
C VAL A 71 -0.96 15.28 -5.94
N THR A 72 -0.13 14.35 -5.44
CA THR A 72 1.34 14.45 -5.53
C THR A 72 1.88 14.03 -6.90
N ASP A 73 1.23 13.10 -7.59
CA ASP A 73 1.70 12.58 -8.89
C ASP A 73 1.62 13.61 -10.02
N ARG A 74 0.76 14.62 -9.86
CA ARG A 74 0.56 15.70 -10.83
C ARG A 74 1.40 16.94 -10.56
N ARG A 75 2.25 16.91 -9.54
CA ARG A 75 3.04 18.07 -9.08
C ARG A 75 4.53 17.87 -9.33
N THR A 76 5.25 18.99 -9.38
CA THR A 76 6.72 19.01 -9.30
C THR A 76 7.19 18.47 -7.95
N GLY A 77 8.48 18.14 -7.81
CA GLY A 77 9.04 17.70 -6.53
C GLY A 77 8.79 18.71 -5.40
N SER A 78 8.92 20.02 -5.69
CA SER A 78 8.62 21.08 -4.71
C SER A 78 7.14 21.13 -4.32
N GLY A 79 6.23 21.03 -5.31
CA GLY A 79 4.79 21.06 -5.05
C GLY A 79 4.28 19.82 -4.31
N ALA A 80 4.85 18.65 -4.59
CA ALA A 80 4.55 17.43 -3.84
C ALA A 80 5.05 17.53 -2.38
N LYS A 81 6.25 18.10 -2.18
CA LYS A 81 6.79 18.34 -0.84
C LYS A 81 5.91 19.27 0.00
N GLU A 82 5.39 20.36 -0.58
CA GLU A 82 4.45 21.26 0.11
C GLU A 82 3.19 20.53 0.60
N ILE A 83 2.62 19.66 -0.24
CA ILE A 83 1.48 18.83 0.13
C ILE A 83 1.85 17.83 1.24
N VAL A 84 3.00 17.16 1.11
CA VAL A 84 3.52 16.25 2.13
C VAL A 84 3.71 16.94 3.48
N ASP A 85 4.25 18.16 3.50
CA ASP A 85 4.46 18.94 4.71
C ASP A 85 3.12 19.29 5.41
N ILE A 86 2.08 19.64 4.63
CA ILE A 86 0.72 19.85 5.15
C ILE A 86 0.17 18.56 5.78
N VAL A 87 0.28 17.44 5.07
CA VAL A 87 -0.24 16.14 5.54
C VAL A 87 0.51 15.67 6.78
N LEU A 88 1.84 15.83 6.83
CA LEU A 88 2.64 15.53 8.02
C LEU A 88 2.22 16.38 9.22
N ASP A 89 2.06 17.69 9.04
CA ASP A 89 1.62 18.57 10.13
C ASP A 89 0.23 18.17 10.66
N ALA A 90 -0.70 17.80 9.76
CA ALA A 90 -2.03 17.33 10.14
C ALA A 90 -2.03 15.94 10.81
N LEU A 91 -1.20 15.02 10.32
CA LEU A 91 -1.02 13.67 10.87
C LEU A 91 -0.52 13.74 12.32
N HIS A 92 0.51 14.55 12.58
CA HIS A 92 1.12 14.71 13.91
C HIS A 92 0.31 15.60 14.85
N ASN A 93 -0.55 16.48 14.33
CA ASN A 93 -1.33 17.43 15.13
C ASN A 93 -2.84 17.33 14.84
N PRO A 94 -3.52 16.20 15.17
CA PRO A 94 -4.93 15.98 14.83
C PRO A 94 -5.91 16.94 15.53
N HIS A 95 -5.46 17.67 16.55
CA HIS A 95 -6.26 18.68 17.27
C HIS A 95 -6.03 20.12 16.80
N LYS A 96 -5.02 20.36 15.94
CA LYS A 96 -4.70 21.69 15.44
C LYS A 96 -5.71 22.09 14.36
N ILE A 97 -6.38 23.22 14.55
CA ILE A 97 -7.24 23.81 13.53
C ILE A 97 -6.40 24.12 12.29
N ARG A 98 -6.89 23.72 11.11
CA ARG A 98 -6.18 23.93 9.85
C ARG A 98 -6.25 25.41 9.43
N PRO A 99 -5.16 25.99 8.89
CA PRO A 99 -5.15 27.38 8.43
C PRO A 99 -6.20 27.64 7.34
N GLU A 100 -6.76 28.86 7.33
CA GLU A 100 -7.63 29.31 6.24
C GLU A 100 -6.84 29.37 4.91
N GLY A 101 -7.40 28.82 3.84
CA GLY A 101 -6.76 28.76 2.53
C GLY A 101 -5.73 27.63 2.35
N GLU A 102 -5.49 26.79 3.36
CA GLU A 102 -4.70 25.57 3.20
C GLU A 102 -5.39 24.57 2.24
N HIS A 103 -4.59 23.73 1.58
CA HIS A 103 -5.12 22.62 0.79
C HIS A 103 -5.99 21.69 1.66
N ILE A 104 -7.17 21.31 1.15
CA ILE A 104 -8.20 20.54 1.89
C ILE A 104 -7.67 19.23 2.51
N ILE A 105 -6.62 18.65 1.90
CA ILE A 105 -5.97 17.42 2.34
C ILE A 105 -5.46 17.51 3.78
N GLY A 106 -5.12 18.72 4.27
CA GLY A 106 -4.75 18.95 5.66
C GLY A 106 -5.92 18.69 6.61
N GLU A 107 -7.14 19.13 6.27
CA GLU A 107 -8.32 18.87 7.10
C GLU A 107 -8.77 17.41 7.01
N MET A 108 -8.68 16.80 5.84
CA MET A 108 -8.97 15.37 5.66
C MET A 108 -8.03 14.50 6.50
N MET A 109 -6.72 14.76 6.43
CA MET A 109 -5.73 14.03 7.22
C MET A 109 -5.91 14.29 8.73
N ARG A 110 -6.24 15.52 9.13
CA ARG A 110 -6.49 15.84 10.54
C ARG A 110 -7.64 15.02 11.11
N GLN A 111 -8.76 14.88 10.37
CA GLN A 111 -9.89 14.06 10.78
C GLN A 111 -9.55 12.55 10.79
N CYS A 112 -8.85 12.07 9.77
CA CYS A 112 -8.36 10.69 9.68
C CYS A 112 -7.46 10.34 10.88
N SER A 113 -6.46 11.17 11.17
CA SER A 113 -5.54 11.00 12.30
C SER A 113 -6.27 11.07 13.65
N ALA A 114 -7.21 12.02 13.82
CA ALA A 114 -8.00 12.12 15.05
C ALA A 114 -8.84 10.85 15.31
N ARG A 115 -9.42 10.25 14.26
CA ARG A 115 -10.18 9.00 14.36
C ARG A 115 -9.27 7.82 14.65
N ALA A 116 -8.13 7.72 13.95
CA ALA A 116 -7.12 6.68 14.17
C ALA A 116 -6.62 6.67 15.62
N MET A 117 -6.31 7.85 16.17
CA MET A 117 -5.85 8.02 17.55
C MET A 117 -6.85 7.55 18.61
N GLN A 118 -8.16 7.67 18.34
CA GLN A 118 -9.20 7.20 19.28
C GLN A 118 -9.38 5.68 19.27
N THR A 119 -8.86 5.01 18.24
CA THR A 119 -9.24 3.66 17.88
C THR A 119 -8.09 2.67 18.05
N MET A 120 -6.87 3.09 17.72
CA MET A 120 -5.67 2.26 17.80
C MET A 120 -5.23 2.00 19.24
N SER A 121 -4.66 0.81 19.47
CA SER A 121 -3.96 0.51 20.72
C SER A 121 -2.83 1.50 21.00
N MET A 122 -2.45 1.62 22.28
CA MET A 122 -1.38 2.53 22.73
C MET A 122 -0.05 2.29 22.03
N THR A 123 0.27 1.04 21.69
CA THR A 123 1.50 0.69 20.96
C THR A 123 1.34 0.80 19.45
N CYS A 124 0.13 0.62 18.89
CA CYS A 124 -0.10 0.72 17.45
C CYS A 124 -0.05 2.16 16.94
N HIS A 125 -0.66 3.11 17.65
CA HIS A 125 -0.73 4.50 17.20
C HIS A 125 0.65 5.12 16.87
N PRO A 126 1.67 5.09 17.75
CA PRO A 126 2.99 5.64 17.44
C PRO A 126 3.67 4.91 16.28
N ARG A 127 3.48 3.60 16.14
CA ARG A 127 4.00 2.81 14.99
C ARG A 127 3.35 3.23 13.69
N PHE A 128 2.03 3.44 13.69
CA PHE A 128 1.30 3.94 12.53
C PHE A 128 1.80 5.32 12.11
N ILE A 129 1.93 6.26 13.05
CA ILE A 129 2.46 7.61 12.77
C ILE A 129 3.89 7.56 12.20
N ASP A 130 4.77 6.71 12.76
CA ASP A 130 6.13 6.50 12.25
C ASP A 130 6.11 5.98 10.80
N LYS A 131 5.36 4.90 10.53
CA LYS A 131 5.30 4.30 9.19
C LYS A 131 4.64 5.21 8.16
N PHE A 132 3.63 5.98 8.55
CA PHE A 132 3.00 6.97 7.67
C PHE A 132 3.95 8.14 7.39
N THR A 133 4.75 8.56 8.38
CA THR A 133 5.78 9.60 8.19
C THR A 133 6.87 9.15 7.22
N ILE A 134 7.32 7.90 7.33
CA ILE A 134 8.30 7.31 6.39
C ILE A 134 7.72 7.32 4.97
N TYR A 135 6.48 6.85 4.81
CA TYR A 135 5.78 6.86 3.52
C TYR A 135 5.70 8.26 2.90
N LEU A 136 5.20 9.25 3.65
CA LEU A 136 5.05 10.61 3.15
C LEU A 136 6.37 11.24 2.70
N ARG A 137 7.46 10.98 3.43
CA ARG A 137 8.80 11.44 3.03
C ARG A 137 9.26 10.76 1.75
N ALA A 138 8.99 9.46 1.59
CA ALA A 138 9.33 8.73 0.37
C ALA A 138 8.53 9.24 -0.84
N VAL A 139 7.25 9.58 -0.69
CA VAL A 139 6.43 10.21 -1.76
C VAL A 139 7.04 11.52 -2.25
N ALA A 140 7.56 12.36 -1.34
CA ALA A 140 8.23 13.59 -1.73
C ALA A 140 9.52 13.34 -2.54
N VAL A 141 10.28 12.29 -2.21
CA VAL A 141 11.47 11.88 -2.96
C VAL A 141 11.07 11.33 -4.33
N GLU A 142 10.06 10.46 -4.38
CA GLU A 142 9.51 9.89 -5.61
C GLU A 142 9.05 10.97 -6.61
N ALA A 143 8.43 12.05 -6.13
CA ALA A 143 8.06 13.16 -6.99
C ALA A 143 9.27 13.85 -7.64
N ILE A 144 10.39 13.98 -6.91
CA ILE A 144 11.65 14.52 -7.44
C ILE A 144 12.24 13.56 -8.48
N ASP A 145 12.26 12.26 -8.19
CA ASP A 145 12.78 11.24 -9.11
C ASP A 145 11.98 11.22 -10.42
N ARG A 146 10.65 11.30 -10.32
CA ARG A 146 9.75 11.37 -11.48
C ARG A 146 9.96 12.62 -12.31
N GLU A 147 10.15 13.79 -11.68
CA GLU A 147 10.47 15.04 -12.37
C GLU A 147 11.81 14.95 -13.14
N GLN A 148 12.80 14.27 -12.55
CA GLN A 148 14.11 14.06 -13.16
C GLN A 148 14.16 12.86 -14.12
N LYS A 149 13.09 12.08 -14.22
CA LYS A 149 13.05 10.78 -14.91
C LYS A 149 14.18 9.85 -14.45
N HIS A 150 14.53 9.96 -13.17
CA HIS A 150 15.53 9.14 -12.54
C HIS A 150 14.95 7.73 -12.32
N CYS A 151 15.72 6.71 -12.65
CA CYS A 151 15.35 5.31 -12.45
C CYS A 151 16.43 4.67 -11.58
N LEU A 152 15.98 3.98 -10.53
CA LEU A 152 16.86 3.29 -9.59
C LEU A 152 17.42 2.00 -10.21
N SER A 153 18.56 1.53 -9.70
CA SER A 153 19.08 0.17 -9.92
C SER A 153 18.42 -0.84 -8.98
N ILE A 154 18.43 -2.14 -9.30
CA ILE A 154 17.90 -3.28 -8.51
C ILE A 154 18.69 -3.50 -7.20
N ASP A 155 19.79 -2.78 -6.96
CA ASP A 155 20.63 -2.97 -5.78
C ASP A 155 19.90 -2.80 -4.45
N ASP A 156 20.59 -3.11 -3.33
CA ASP A 156 20.00 -3.26 -1.99
C ASP A 156 19.10 -2.10 -1.53
N ASN A 157 19.25 -0.90 -2.10
CA ASN A 157 18.41 0.24 -1.74
C ASN A 157 17.07 0.28 -2.47
N PHE A 158 16.89 -0.40 -3.61
CA PHE A 158 15.63 -0.39 -4.36
C PHE A 158 14.46 -0.90 -3.54
N PHE A 159 14.59 -2.10 -2.97
CA PHE A 159 13.52 -2.71 -2.19
C PHE A 159 13.21 -1.90 -0.94
N LYS A 160 14.24 -1.33 -0.30
CA LYS A 160 14.03 -0.41 0.82
C LYS A 160 13.24 0.82 0.38
N TYR A 161 13.68 1.50 -0.66
CA TYR A 161 13.00 2.67 -1.22
C TYR A 161 11.55 2.34 -1.58
N ARG A 162 11.31 1.23 -2.29
CA ARG A 162 9.96 0.82 -2.70
C ARG A 162 9.08 0.41 -1.55
N ARG A 163 9.61 -0.23 -0.51
CA ARG A 163 8.86 -0.47 0.74
C ARG A 163 8.38 0.85 1.34
N GLU A 164 9.24 1.87 1.34
CA GLU A 164 8.91 3.19 1.88
C GLU A 164 7.92 3.94 0.98
N SER A 165 8.08 3.94 -0.35
CA SER A 165 7.23 4.69 -1.28
C SER A 165 5.91 4.01 -1.66
N SER A 166 5.80 2.69 -1.57
CA SER A 166 4.58 1.95 -1.99
C SER A 166 3.33 2.17 -1.13
N GLY A 167 3.44 2.90 -0.01
CA GLY A 167 2.32 3.13 0.91
C GLY A 167 1.94 1.92 1.76
N ILE A 168 2.71 0.83 1.73
CA ILE A 168 2.37 -0.42 2.43
C ILE A 168 2.64 -0.38 3.94
N LEU A 169 3.67 0.34 4.39
CA LEU A 169 4.12 0.29 5.78
C LEU A 169 3.04 0.72 6.80
N PRO A 170 2.25 1.78 6.54
CA PRO A 170 1.14 2.16 7.42
C PRO A 170 0.13 1.02 7.63
N TRP A 171 -0.17 0.24 6.59
CA TRP A 171 -1.11 -0.89 6.68
C TRP A 171 -0.57 -2.04 7.50
N LEU A 172 0.71 -2.35 7.38
CA LEU A 172 1.33 -3.40 8.17
C LEU A 172 1.44 -3.01 9.65
N ALA A 173 1.56 -1.71 9.96
CA ALA A 173 1.38 -1.21 11.32
C ALA A 173 -0.09 -1.32 11.76
N LEU A 174 -1.03 -0.95 10.88
CA LEU A 174 -2.48 -0.99 11.13
C LEU A 174 -3.00 -2.41 11.42
N CYS A 175 -2.33 -3.45 10.90
CA CYS A 175 -2.65 -4.84 11.24
C CYS A 175 -2.56 -5.13 12.75
N ALA A 176 -1.85 -4.28 13.51
CA ALA A 176 -1.78 -4.34 14.97
C ALA A 176 -2.75 -3.40 15.69
N MET A 177 -3.76 -2.82 15.01
CA MET A 177 -4.68 -1.82 15.60
C MET A 177 -5.30 -2.27 16.92
N GLU A 178 -5.72 -3.54 17.01
CA GLU A 178 -6.29 -4.15 18.22
C GLU A 178 -5.29 -4.98 19.04
N ILE A 179 -4.01 -4.96 18.66
CA ILE A 179 -3.01 -5.86 19.18
C ILE A 179 -1.96 -5.05 19.94
N ASP A 180 -1.95 -5.23 21.26
CA ASP A 180 -0.97 -4.56 22.11
C ASP A 180 0.28 -5.43 22.28
N LEU A 181 1.10 -5.48 21.22
CA LEU A 181 2.39 -6.17 21.27
C LEU A 181 3.46 -5.28 21.91
N PRO A 182 4.24 -5.79 22.88
CA PRO A 182 5.43 -5.10 23.39
C PRO A 182 6.42 -4.77 22.27
N ASP A 183 7.18 -3.69 22.45
CA ASP A 183 8.18 -3.26 21.48
C ASP A 183 9.27 -4.32 21.25
N GLU A 184 9.72 -5.03 22.30
CA GLU A 184 10.70 -6.10 22.14
C GLU A 184 10.20 -7.27 21.27
N VAL A 185 8.89 -7.45 21.15
CA VAL A 185 8.26 -8.46 20.29
C VAL A 185 8.09 -7.91 18.87
N PHE A 186 7.47 -6.73 18.74
CA PHE A 186 7.18 -6.13 17.43
C PHE A 186 8.46 -5.84 16.63
N TYR A 187 9.51 -5.37 17.31
CA TYR A 187 10.82 -5.10 16.70
C TYR A 187 11.78 -6.28 16.77
N HIS A 188 11.34 -7.46 17.23
CA HIS A 188 12.17 -8.66 17.16
C HIS A 188 12.53 -8.94 15.70
N PRO A 189 13.79 -9.30 15.38
CA PRO A 189 14.23 -9.50 14.00
C PRO A 189 13.36 -10.44 13.17
N ALA A 190 12.83 -11.50 13.80
CA ALA A 190 11.93 -12.44 13.12
C ALA A 190 10.56 -11.82 12.72
N ILE A 191 10.03 -10.90 13.52
CA ILE A 191 8.76 -10.19 13.21
C ILE A 191 9.01 -9.12 12.15
N VAL A 192 10.13 -8.39 12.26
CA VAL A 192 10.57 -7.42 11.25
C VAL A 192 10.80 -8.13 9.90
N ASP A 193 11.39 -9.32 9.88
CA ASP A 193 11.56 -10.12 8.65
C ASP A 193 10.22 -10.42 7.98
N MET A 194 9.19 -10.80 8.75
CA MET A 194 7.85 -11.07 8.22
C MET A 194 7.17 -9.78 7.74
N PHE A 195 7.35 -8.67 8.46
CA PHE A 195 6.86 -7.36 8.07
C PHE A 195 7.44 -6.92 6.73
N GLU A 196 8.77 -6.92 6.60
CA GLU A 196 9.46 -6.49 5.38
C GLU A 196 9.14 -7.43 4.21
N CYS A 197 9.11 -8.74 4.45
CA CYS A 197 8.74 -9.71 3.43
C CYS A 197 7.30 -9.51 2.93
N THR A 198 6.37 -9.14 3.82
CA THR A 198 4.98 -8.81 3.46
C THR A 198 4.91 -7.54 2.62
N ALA A 199 5.68 -6.52 3.00
CA ALA A 199 5.79 -5.28 2.25
C ALA A 199 6.28 -5.57 0.82
N ASP A 200 7.37 -6.32 0.68
CA ASP A 200 7.94 -6.68 -0.62
C ASP A 200 6.96 -7.51 -1.48
N LEU A 201 6.23 -8.47 -0.89
CA LEU A 201 5.22 -9.27 -1.61
C LEU A 201 4.17 -8.37 -2.27
N VAL A 202 3.59 -7.46 -1.49
CA VAL A 202 2.55 -6.54 -1.95
C VAL A 202 3.09 -5.54 -2.97
N THR A 203 4.28 -5.00 -2.74
CA THR A 203 4.91 -4.04 -3.65
C THR A 203 5.23 -4.66 -5.00
N VAL A 204 5.83 -5.86 -5.03
CA VAL A 204 6.18 -6.56 -6.28
C VAL A 204 4.92 -6.87 -7.09
N GLU A 205 3.85 -7.29 -6.40
CA GLU A 205 2.56 -7.56 -7.01
C GLU A 205 1.91 -6.31 -7.61
N ASN A 206 1.90 -5.21 -6.85
CA ASN A 206 1.44 -3.92 -7.32
C ASN A 206 2.20 -3.49 -8.59
N ASP A 207 3.54 -3.59 -8.59
CA ASP A 207 4.36 -3.22 -9.74
C ASP A 207 4.06 -4.06 -10.98
N MET A 208 3.76 -5.36 -10.84
CA MET A 208 3.33 -6.20 -11.97
C MET A 208 1.97 -5.77 -12.54
N LEU A 209 1.02 -5.43 -11.67
CA LEU A 209 -0.35 -5.06 -12.03
C LEU A 209 -0.47 -3.63 -12.56
N SER A 210 0.28 -2.70 -11.99
CA SER A 210 0.22 -1.27 -12.31
C SER A 210 1.08 -0.87 -13.51
N TYR A 211 2.11 -1.66 -13.84
CA TYR A 211 3.10 -1.32 -14.87
C TYR A 211 2.46 -0.85 -16.19
N ASN A 212 1.44 -1.55 -16.69
CA ASN A 212 0.85 -1.24 -18.00
C ASN A 212 0.21 0.15 -18.05
N ARG A 213 -0.43 0.55 -16.94
CA ARG A 213 -1.00 1.90 -16.77
C ARG A 213 0.11 2.92 -16.60
N GLU A 214 1.06 2.67 -15.71
CA GLU A 214 2.15 3.60 -15.39
C GLU A 214 3.09 3.87 -16.57
N GLN A 215 3.36 2.86 -17.39
CA GLN A 215 4.18 3.03 -18.59
C GLN A 215 3.43 3.84 -19.66
N ALA A 216 2.09 3.74 -19.68
CA ALA A 216 1.26 4.51 -20.60
C ALA A 216 1.18 5.99 -20.19
N SER A 217 1.14 6.26 -18.88
CA SER A 217 1.15 7.62 -18.31
C SER A 217 2.54 8.22 -18.12
N GLY A 218 3.61 7.46 -18.36
CA GLY A 218 4.98 7.92 -18.19
C GLY A 218 5.46 8.03 -16.74
N THR A 219 4.79 7.38 -15.78
CA THR A 219 5.11 7.42 -14.34
C THR A 219 5.86 6.17 -13.83
N HIS A 220 6.08 5.18 -14.70
CA HIS A 220 6.70 3.88 -14.41
C HIS A 220 8.15 3.85 -13.88
N TYR A 221 8.83 4.97 -13.65
CA TYR A 221 10.27 4.98 -13.35
C TYR A 221 10.65 4.30 -12.02
N ASN A 222 9.70 4.25 -11.08
CA ASN A 222 9.87 3.57 -9.79
C ASN A 222 9.32 2.13 -9.79
N SER A 223 8.73 1.66 -10.90
CA SER A 223 8.25 0.28 -11.00
C SER A 223 9.42 -0.69 -11.09
N LEU A 224 9.38 -1.77 -10.29
CA LEU A 224 10.34 -2.88 -10.37
C LEU A 224 10.44 -3.44 -11.78
N ILE A 225 9.33 -3.48 -12.52
CA ILE A 225 9.32 -3.98 -13.90
C ILE A 225 10.18 -3.11 -14.80
N THR A 226 10.08 -1.78 -14.69
CA THR A 226 10.92 -0.85 -15.44
C THR A 226 12.39 -1.02 -15.08
N VAL A 227 12.70 -1.05 -13.78
CA VAL A 227 14.06 -1.19 -13.27
C VAL A 227 14.71 -2.48 -13.77
N VAL A 228 14.00 -3.61 -13.68
CA VAL A 228 14.47 -4.92 -14.15
C VAL A 228 14.66 -4.95 -15.67
N MET A 229 13.75 -4.35 -16.44
CA MET A 229 13.91 -4.25 -17.89
C MET A 229 15.15 -3.47 -18.29
N LEU A 230 15.40 -2.34 -17.62
CA LEU A 230 16.53 -1.45 -17.94
C LEU A 230 17.86 -2.07 -17.52
N GLU A 231 17.97 -2.54 -16.29
CA GLU A 231 19.23 -3.04 -15.74
C GLU A 231 19.66 -4.37 -16.36
N LEU A 232 18.71 -5.28 -16.60
CA LEU A 232 19.01 -6.63 -17.12
C LEU A 232 18.81 -6.74 -18.64
N GLY A 233 18.42 -5.66 -19.33
CA GLY A 233 18.15 -5.67 -20.77
C GLY A 233 16.99 -6.60 -21.18
N LEU A 234 16.00 -6.77 -20.30
CA LEU A 234 14.88 -7.70 -20.49
C LEU A 234 13.71 -7.04 -21.22
N ASN A 235 12.96 -7.85 -21.98
CA ASN A 235 11.63 -7.46 -22.44
C ASN A 235 10.60 -7.59 -21.30
N ILE A 236 9.42 -7.00 -21.47
CA ILE A 236 8.35 -7.01 -20.47
C ILE A 236 7.96 -8.43 -19.99
N GLY A 237 7.87 -9.41 -20.88
CA GLY A 237 7.51 -10.77 -20.51
C GLY A 237 8.59 -11.44 -19.64
N SER A 238 9.86 -11.22 -19.99
CA SER A 238 10.99 -11.70 -19.20
C SER A 238 11.11 -10.97 -17.85
N ALA A 239 10.80 -9.67 -17.78
CA ALA A 239 10.77 -8.91 -16.53
C ALA A 239 9.62 -9.36 -15.61
N MET A 240 8.42 -9.64 -16.16
CA MET A 240 7.31 -10.25 -15.41
C MET A 240 7.70 -11.63 -14.87
N GLY A 241 8.40 -12.44 -15.66
CA GLY A 241 8.94 -13.72 -15.21
C GLY A 241 9.96 -13.58 -14.07
N TRP A 242 10.84 -12.58 -14.15
CA TRP A 242 11.80 -12.27 -13.09
C TRP A 242 11.08 -11.85 -11.80
N ALA A 243 10.12 -10.92 -11.88
CA ALA A 243 9.35 -10.44 -10.74
C ALA A 243 8.55 -11.58 -10.08
N SER A 244 7.95 -12.47 -10.88
CA SER A 244 7.25 -13.66 -10.38
C SER A 244 8.17 -14.63 -9.64
N ALA A 245 9.38 -14.86 -10.16
CA ALA A 245 10.38 -15.70 -9.50
C ALA A 245 10.84 -15.07 -8.17
N TYR A 246 11.06 -13.76 -8.14
CA TYR A 246 11.38 -13.02 -6.91
C TYR A 246 10.24 -13.10 -5.89
N HIS A 247 9.01 -12.84 -6.32
CA HIS A 247 7.81 -12.98 -5.50
C HIS A 247 7.66 -14.41 -4.93
N THR A 248 8.01 -15.44 -5.70
CA THR A 248 8.00 -16.83 -5.22
C THR A 248 8.99 -17.05 -4.08
N LYS A 249 10.21 -16.51 -4.18
CA LYS A 249 11.21 -16.54 -3.10
C LYS A 249 10.71 -15.82 -1.84
N LEU A 250 10.03 -14.69 -1.99
CA LEU A 250 9.43 -13.97 -0.87
C LEU A 250 8.34 -14.81 -0.17
N LYS A 251 7.47 -15.47 -0.93
CA LYS A 251 6.47 -16.38 -0.35
C LYS A 251 7.14 -17.47 0.47
N GLU A 252 8.17 -18.10 -0.08
CA GLU A 252 8.94 -19.14 0.63
C GLU A 252 9.60 -18.59 1.89
N ARG A 253 10.19 -17.38 1.84
CA ARG A 253 10.76 -16.71 3.02
C ARG A 253 9.72 -16.48 4.10
N PHE A 254 8.55 -15.94 3.75
CA PHE A 254 7.46 -15.71 4.69
C PHE A 254 7.01 -17.03 5.36
N ILE A 255 6.68 -18.05 4.55
CA ILE A 255 6.19 -19.34 5.06
C ILE A 255 7.23 -20.04 5.94
N ASN A 256 8.50 -20.07 5.50
CA ASN A 256 9.57 -20.66 6.29
C ASN A 256 9.91 -19.83 7.54
N GLY A 257 9.69 -18.52 7.50
CA GLY A 257 9.90 -17.61 8.62
C GLY A 257 8.91 -17.81 9.76
N LEU A 258 7.67 -18.20 9.45
CA LEU A 258 6.65 -18.52 10.47
C LEU A 258 7.12 -19.62 11.43
N ALA A 259 7.88 -20.61 10.93
CA ALA A 259 8.43 -21.69 11.76
C ALA A 259 9.60 -21.25 12.66
N LYS A 260 10.13 -20.04 12.45
CA LYS A 260 11.27 -19.47 13.19
C LYS A 260 10.86 -18.40 14.20
N ILE A 261 9.55 -18.13 14.32
CA ILE A 261 9.04 -17.17 15.30
C ILE A 261 9.27 -17.75 16.70
N PRO A 262 9.99 -17.04 17.59
CA PRO A 262 10.21 -17.52 18.94
C PRO A 262 8.90 -17.45 19.75
N SER A 263 8.86 -18.16 20.86
CA SER A 263 7.76 -18.04 21.83
C SER A 263 8.13 -16.98 22.87
N TRP A 264 7.18 -16.11 23.18
CA TRP A 264 7.24 -15.17 24.30
C TRP A 264 6.24 -15.51 25.40
N GLY A 265 5.67 -16.73 25.34
CA GLY A 265 4.68 -17.25 26.26
C GLY A 265 3.26 -17.23 25.68
N PRO A 266 2.36 -18.10 26.19
CA PRO A 266 1.09 -18.40 25.52
C PRO A 266 0.20 -17.19 25.21
N SER A 267 0.14 -16.20 26.11
CA SER A 267 -0.66 -14.99 25.91
C SER A 267 -0.13 -14.11 24.78
N THR A 268 1.19 -13.91 24.74
CA THR A 268 1.85 -13.09 23.72
C THR A 268 1.85 -13.80 22.36
N ASP A 269 2.05 -15.12 22.36
CA ASP A 269 2.07 -15.92 21.14
C ASP A 269 0.73 -15.88 20.39
N ILE A 270 -0.41 -15.77 21.10
CA ILE A 270 -1.73 -15.56 20.49
C ILE A 270 -1.79 -14.22 19.76
N LEU A 271 -1.27 -13.14 20.37
CA LEU A 271 -1.24 -11.81 19.78
C LEU A 271 -0.29 -11.76 18.57
N VAL A 272 0.89 -12.37 18.68
CA VAL A 272 1.84 -12.51 17.57
C VAL A 272 1.20 -13.27 16.40
N LYS A 273 0.53 -14.39 16.67
CA LYS A 273 -0.18 -15.15 15.63
C LYS A 273 -1.25 -14.30 14.95
N LYS A 274 -2.07 -13.56 15.71
CA LYS A 274 -3.09 -12.65 15.15
C LYS A 274 -2.46 -11.60 14.24
N TYR A 275 -1.31 -11.05 14.64
CA TYR A 275 -0.58 -10.06 13.84
C TYR A 275 -0.04 -10.66 12.53
N LEU A 276 0.61 -11.83 12.60
CA LEU A 276 1.14 -12.55 11.43
C LEU A 276 0.02 -13.00 10.48
N ASP A 277 -1.13 -13.41 11.01
CA ASP A 277 -2.33 -13.68 10.21
C ASP A 277 -2.83 -12.41 9.51
N GLY A 278 -2.75 -11.24 10.16
CA GLY A 278 -3.03 -9.93 9.56
C GLY A 278 -2.12 -9.64 8.37
N LEU A 279 -0.80 -9.83 8.53
CA LEU A 279 0.17 -9.68 7.44
C LEU A 279 -0.16 -10.60 6.26
N GLY A 280 -0.40 -11.88 6.53
CA GLY A 280 -0.72 -12.88 5.50
C GLY A 280 -2.03 -12.58 4.77
N ASN A 281 -3.05 -12.11 5.49
CA ASN A 281 -4.32 -11.66 4.91
C ASN A 281 -4.14 -10.41 4.05
N TRP A 282 -3.26 -9.48 4.42
CA TRP A 282 -3.05 -8.26 3.65
C TRP A 282 -2.48 -8.55 2.25
N VAL A 283 -1.56 -9.52 2.13
CA VAL A 283 -1.08 -10.02 0.82
C VAL A 283 -2.24 -10.52 -0.04
N ARG A 284 -3.11 -11.37 0.53
CA ARG A 284 -4.28 -11.89 -0.18
C ARG A 284 -5.28 -10.79 -0.55
N ALA A 285 -5.53 -9.86 0.37
CA ALA A 285 -6.46 -8.77 0.19
C ALA A 285 -6.00 -7.86 -0.95
N SER A 286 -4.71 -7.49 -0.97
CA SER A 286 -4.13 -6.67 -2.04
C SER A 286 -4.27 -7.33 -3.41
N TYR A 287 -3.91 -8.61 -3.53
CA TYR A 287 -4.11 -9.38 -4.77
C TYR A 287 -5.57 -9.34 -5.25
N CYS A 288 -6.51 -9.69 -4.37
CA CYS A 288 -7.93 -9.75 -4.74
C CYS A 288 -8.46 -8.36 -5.12
N TRP A 289 -8.14 -7.34 -4.32
CA TRP A 289 -8.57 -5.97 -4.56
C TRP A 289 -8.12 -5.46 -5.92
N SER A 290 -6.89 -5.77 -6.34
CA SER A 290 -6.39 -5.38 -7.66
C SER A 290 -7.17 -5.96 -8.85
N PHE A 291 -7.89 -7.07 -8.65
CA PHE A 291 -8.80 -7.65 -9.65
C PHE A 291 -10.28 -7.32 -9.41
N ASP A 292 -10.64 -6.79 -8.25
CA ASP A 292 -12.01 -6.37 -7.94
C ASP A 292 -12.27 -4.93 -8.42
N ILE A 293 -11.23 -4.15 -8.73
CA ILE A 293 -11.33 -2.76 -9.17
C ILE A 293 -10.81 -2.55 -10.60
N GLU A 294 -11.22 -1.44 -11.23
CA GLU A 294 -10.78 -1.06 -12.58
C GLU A 294 -9.45 -0.27 -12.59
N ARG A 295 -8.91 0.10 -11.42
CA ARG A 295 -7.72 0.96 -11.28
C ARG A 295 -6.50 0.49 -12.09
N TYR A 296 -6.29 -0.82 -12.23
CA TYR A 296 -5.08 -1.39 -12.84
C TYR A 296 -5.30 -1.86 -14.28
N LEU A 297 -6.36 -2.62 -14.50
CA LEU A 297 -6.61 -3.36 -15.73
C LEU A 297 -7.86 -2.86 -16.48
N GLY A 298 -8.50 -1.80 -15.98
CA GLY A 298 -9.67 -1.17 -16.58
C GLY A 298 -10.89 -2.09 -16.64
N PRO A 299 -11.81 -1.86 -17.59
CA PRO A 299 -13.01 -2.69 -17.75
C PRO A 299 -12.72 -4.16 -18.10
N MET A 300 -11.49 -4.48 -18.53
CA MET A 300 -11.07 -5.84 -18.92
C MET A 300 -10.57 -6.68 -17.74
N THR A 301 -10.61 -6.17 -16.50
CA THR A 301 -10.04 -6.85 -15.32
C THR A 301 -10.48 -8.31 -15.19
N ALA A 302 -11.78 -8.61 -15.35
CA ALA A 302 -12.29 -9.98 -15.21
C ALA A 302 -11.76 -10.93 -16.30
N GLU A 303 -11.67 -10.47 -17.55
CA GLU A 303 -11.14 -11.24 -18.67
C GLU A 303 -9.64 -11.48 -18.52
N ILE A 304 -8.90 -10.46 -18.06
CA ILE A 304 -7.46 -10.55 -17.79
C ILE A 304 -7.18 -11.45 -16.59
N GLN A 305 -8.02 -11.44 -15.55
CA GLN A 305 -7.88 -12.33 -14.41
C GLN A 305 -7.98 -13.81 -14.83
N GLN A 306 -8.87 -14.12 -15.77
CA GLN A 306 -9.04 -15.49 -16.30
C GLN A 306 -7.94 -15.87 -17.30
N SER A 307 -7.69 -15.01 -18.29
CA SER A 307 -6.75 -15.32 -19.38
C SER A 307 -5.29 -15.13 -19.01
N ARG A 308 -5.02 -14.27 -18.01
CA ARG A 308 -3.69 -13.77 -17.64
C ARG A 308 -2.96 -13.05 -18.79
N LEU A 309 -3.66 -12.63 -19.82
CA LEU A 309 -3.10 -11.93 -20.98
C LEU A 309 -3.48 -10.46 -20.94
N VAL A 310 -2.47 -9.59 -20.88
CA VAL A 310 -2.67 -8.14 -20.78
C VAL A 310 -2.34 -7.48 -22.13
N PRO A 311 -3.29 -6.79 -22.78
CA PRO A 311 -2.99 -5.92 -23.91
C PRO A 311 -2.15 -4.73 -23.47
N LEU A 312 -0.97 -4.57 -24.06
CA LEU A 312 -0.08 -3.45 -23.75
C LEU A 312 -0.69 -2.13 -24.25
N LEU A 313 -0.84 -1.16 -23.34
CA LEU A 313 -1.36 0.17 -23.64
C LEU A 313 -0.33 0.99 -24.44
N PRO A 314 -0.77 1.86 -25.36
CA PRO A 314 0.13 2.79 -26.03
C PRO A 314 0.71 3.79 -25.03
N LYS A 315 1.96 4.21 -25.25
CA LYS A 315 2.57 5.30 -24.49
C LYS A 315 1.99 6.64 -24.95
N VAL A 316 1.63 7.50 -24.01
CA VAL A 316 1.29 8.91 -24.24
C VAL A 316 2.57 9.73 -24.35
#